data_AF-A0A4Q3NB21-F1
#
_entry.id   AF-A0A4Q3NB21-F1
#
_cell.length_a   1.000
_cell.length_b   1.000
_cell.length_c   1.000
_cell.angle_alpha   90.00
_cell.angle_beta   90.00
_cell.angle_gamma   90.00
#
_symmetry.space_group_name_H-M   'P 1'
#
loop_
_entity.id
_entity.type
_entity.pdbx_description
1 polymer ?
#
loop_
_entity_poly.entity_id
_entity_poly.type
_entity_poly.pdbx_seq_one_letter_code
_entity_poly.pdbx_strand_id
1 'polypeptide(L)'
;HSKWVTVRGGRIENFSTFMTGEFYALLRQHSLLARSLPEADGEVDWAAFDEGVALALRGTSLLHNAFSVRTLSLFGRMAAARLPSYLSGLLIGEEIRTQRLPAGAPVVLVGSAMLTERYERALAQHHATVQRAGAEATWGGLWALAQTIHPSWDKQA
;
A
#
# COMPACT_ATOMS: atom_id res chain seq x y z
N HIS A 1 4.34 -2.79 8.11
CA HIS A 1 2.88 -2.98 8.15
C HIS A 1 2.17 -1.66 7.89
N SER A 2 1.20 -1.67 6.98
CA SER A 2 0.31 -0.55 6.67
C SER A 2 -0.74 -0.41 7.77
N LYS A 3 -1.19 0.82 7.99
CA LYS A 3 -2.23 1.15 8.97
C LYS A 3 -3.28 2.00 8.27
N TRP A 4 -4.54 1.63 8.43
CA TRP A 4 -5.68 2.46 8.05
C TRP A 4 -6.27 3.06 9.30
N VAL A 5 -6.47 4.37 9.30
CA VAL A 5 -6.95 5.13 10.45
C VAL A 5 -8.08 6.04 10.01
N THR A 6 -9.22 5.95 10.68
CA THR A 6 -10.31 6.92 10.51
C THR A 6 -10.22 7.95 11.63
N VAL A 7 -10.08 9.22 11.27
CA VAL A 7 -10.01 10.34 12.23
C VAL A 7 -11.20 11.28 12.00
N ARG A 8 -11.93 11.58 13.07
CA ARG A 8 -13.04 12.54 13.06
C ARG A 8 -13.03 13.37 14.34
N GLY A 9 -13.17 14.69 14.21
CA GLY A 9 -13.22 15.61 15.36
C GLY A 9 -12.01 15.49 16.29
N GLY A 10 -10.80 15.29 15.73
CA GLY A 10 -9.57 15.13 16.51
C GLY A 10 -9.43 13.79 17.25
N ARG A 11 -10.27 12.79 16.94
CA ARG A 11 -10.25 11.46 17.57
C ARG A 11 -10.08 10.36 16.54
N ILE A 12 -9.34 9.32 16.90
CA ILE A 12 -9.27 8.07 16.12
C ILE A 12 -10.55 7.28 16.40
N GLU A 13 -11.37 7.06 15.37
CA GLU A 13 -12.60 6.27 15.45
C GLU A 13 -12.38 4.79 15.10
N ASN A 14 -11.46 4.52 14.17
CA ASN A 14 -11.14 3.15 13.74
C ASN A 14 -9.65 3.02 13.37
N PHE A 15 -9.11 1.83 13.57
CA PHE A 15 -7.73 1.48 13.24
C PHE A 15 -7.64 0.02 12.80
N SER A 16 -7.00 -0.24 11.66
CA SER A 16 -6.70 -1.59 11.20
C SER A 16 -5.30 -1.70 10.62
N THR A 17 -4.61 -2.79 10.96
CA THR A 17 -3.25 -3.08 10.50
C THR A 17 -3.28 -4.16 9.44
N PHE A 18 -2.50 -3.95 8.38
CA PHE A 18 -2.28 -4.95 7.33
C PHE A 18 -0.79 -5.30 7.22
N MET A 19 -0.52 -6.60 7.14
CA MET A 19 0.83 -7.13 7.01
C MET A 19 1.30 -7.21 5.57
N THR A 20 0.77 -6.35 4.69
CA THR A 20 0.95 -6.39 3.23
C THR A 20 2.41 -6.43 2.80
N GLY A 21 3.26 -5.57 3.36
CA GLY A 21 4.70 -5.58 3.08
C GLY A 21 5.42 -6.83 3.59
N GLU A 22 4.98 -7.40 4.71
CA GLU A 22 5.56 -8.64 5.25
C GLU A 22 5.13 -9.85 4.43
N PHE A 23 3.86 -9.92 4.05
CA PHE A 23 3.35 -10.96 3.15
C PHE A 23 3.98 -10.88 1.76
N TYR A 24 4.25 -9.68 1.26
CA TYR A 24 5.04 -9.51 0.04
C TYR A 24 6.41 -10.20 0.19
N ALA A 25 7.16 -9.88 1.25
CA ALA A 25 8.47 -10.49 1.50
C ALA A 25 8.39 -12.02 1.66
N LEU A 26 7.45 -12.52 2.46
CA LEU A 26 7.24 -13.96 2.67
C LEU A 26 6.89 -14.68 1.36
N LEU A 27 5.97 -14.15 0.57
CA LEU A 27 5.60 -14.75 -0.73
C LEU A 27 6.77 -14.72 -1.71
N ARG A 28 7.53 -13.64 -1.70
CA ARG A 28 8.67 -13.40 -2.58
C ARG A 28 9.88 -14.28 -2.30
N GLN A 29 10.10 -14.64 -1.04
CA GLN A 29 11.33 -15.30 -0.56
C GLN A 29 11.10 -16.72 -0.02
N HIS A 30 9.94 -16.98 0.58
CA HIS A 30 9.70 -18.17 1.40
C HIS A 30 8.42 -18.94 1.00
N SER A 31 7.97 -18.78 -0.25
CA SER A 31 6.81 -19.49 -0.77
C SER A 31 7.09 -20.17 -2.10
N LEU A 32 6.12 -20.95 -2.59
CA LEU A 32 6.16 -21.51 -3.94
C LEU A 32 6.29 -20.43 -5.04
N LEU A 33 5.76 -19.23 -4.81
CA LEU A 33 5.82 -18.12 -5.78
C LEU A 33 7.25 -17.63 -6.00
N ALA A 34 8.12 -17.74 -5.00
CA ALA A 34 9.53 -17.35 -5.07
C ALA A 34 10.26 -18.00 -6.25
N ARG A 35 9.88 -19.22 -6.64
CA ARG A 35 10.46 -19.95 -7.79
C ARG A 35 10.12 -19.34 -9.15
N SER A 36 9.22 -18.36 -9.19
CA SER A 36 8.77 -17.67 -10.40
C SER A 36 9.28 -16.24 -10.47
N LEU A 37 9.80 -15.72 -9.36
CA LEU A 37 10.22 -14.34 -9.20
C LEU A 37 11.75 -14.24 -9.38
N PRO A 38 12.27 -13.12 -9.90
CA PRO A 38 13.71 -12.87 -10.01
C PRO A 38 14.37 -12.82 -8.62
N GLU A 39 15.69 -12.61 -8.51
CA GLU A 39 16.33 -12.46 -7.19
C GLU A 39 16.10 -11.05 -6.61
N ALA A 40 16.17 -10.01 -7.43
CA ALA A 40 15.87 -8.63 -7.06
C ALA A 40 14.59 -8.13 -7.75
N ASP A 41 13.92 -7.14 -7.16
CA ASP A 41 12.65 -6.63 -7.69
C ASP A 41 12.80 -5.74 -8.94
N GLY A 42 13.99 -5.15 -9.15
CA GLY A 42 14.27 -4.29 -10.30
C GLY A 42 13.45 -2.98 -10.28
N GLU A 43 13.35 -2.35 -11.44
CA GLU A 43 12.52 -1.17 -11.66
C GLU A 43 11.03 -1.52 -11.63
N VAL A 44 10.20 -0.56 -11.21
CA VAL A 44 8.75 -0.77 -11.13
C VAL A 44 8.14 -0.82 -12.52
N ASP A 45 7.47 -1.92 -12.83
CA ASP A 45 6.62 -2.06 -14.01
C ASP A 45 5.18 -1.68 -13.62
N TRP A 46 4.83 -0.42 -13.89
CA TRP A 46 3.53 0.13 -13.50
C TRP A 46 2.34 -0.57 -14.18
N ALA A 47 2.51 -1.09 -15.39
CA ALA A 47 1.46 -1.83 -16.07
C ALA A 47 1.19 -3.17 -15.37
N ALA A 48 2.23 -3.92 -15.00
CA ALA A 48 2.10 -5.17 -14.25
C ALA A 48 1.54 -4.92 -12.85
N PHE A 49 1.98 -3.84 -12.18
CA PHE A 49 1.40 -3.39 -10.92
C PHE A 49 -0.11 -3.17 -11.05
N ASP A 50 -0.54 -2.44 -12.07
CA ASP A 50 -1.96 -2.17 -12.31
C ASP A 50 -2.77 -3.42 -12.63
N GLU A 51 -2.21 -4.36 -13.40
CA GLU A 51 -2.83 -5.66 -13.67
C GLU A 51 -3.08 -6.43 -12.35
N GLY A 52 -2.13 -6.38 -11.42
CA GLY A 52 -2.24 -6.98 -10.08
C GLY A 52 -3.34 -6.33 -9.24
N VAL A 53 -3.34 -4.99 -9.17
CA VAL A 53 -4.40 -4.22 -8.46
C VAL A 53 -5.77 -4.57 -9.02
N ALA A 54 -5.91 -4.55 -10.35
CA ALA A 54 -7.17 -4.80 -11.03
C ALA A 54 -7.72 -6.21 -10.76
N LEU A 55 -6.84 -7.23 -10.71
CA LEU A 55 -7.23 -8.58 -10.32
C LEU A 55 -7.72 -8.61 -8.87
N ALA A 56 -6.98 -8.00 -7.94
CA ALA A 56 -7.33 -8.00 -6.53
C ALA A 56 -8.69 -7.34 -6.28
N LEU A 57 -8.95 -6.18 -6.90
CA LEU A 57 -10.20 -5.43 -6.74
C LEU A 57 -11.44 -6.19 -7.26
N ARG A 58 -11.28 -7.05 -8.27
CA ARG A 58 -12.36 -7.90 -8.82
C ARG A 58 -12.44 -9.28 -8.17
N GLY A 59 -11.38 -9.70 -7.51
CA GLY A 59 -11.21 -11.07 -7.03
C GLY A 59 -11.92 -11.36 -5.70
N THR A 60 -11.91 -12.63 -5.32
CA THR A 60 -12.64 -13.13 -4.15
C THR A 60 -11.74 -13.48 -2.98
N SER A 61 -10.49 -13.90 -3.23
CA SER A 61 -9.58 -14.40 -2.19
C SER A 61 -8.12 -14.18 -2.55
N LEU A 62 -7.35 -13.66 -1.59
CA LEU A 62 -5.90 -13.53 -1.68
C LEU A 62 -5.21 -14.87 -1.98
N LEU A 63 -5.65 -15.97 -1.33
CA LEU A 63 -5.02 -17.29 -1.51
C LEU A 63 -5.18 -17.80 -2.95
N HIS A 64 -6.32 -17.51 -3.57
CA HIS A 64 -6.56 -17.83 -4.98
C HIS A 64 -5.75 -16.91 -5.88
N ASN A 65 -5.86 -15.60 -5.69
CA ASN A 65 -5.24 -14.61 -6.55
C ASN A 65 -3.71 -14.65 -6.49
N ALA A 66 -3.11 -14.91 -5.33
CA ALA A 66 -1.65 -15.00 -5.21
C ALA A 66 -1.06 -16.13 -6.06
N PHE A 67 -1.82 -17.21 -6.27
CA PHE A 67 -1.38 -18.31 -7.14
C PHE A 67 -1.27 -17.91 -8.62
N SER A 68 -1.94 -16.84 -9.04
CA SER A 68 -1.84 -16.32 -10.42
C SER A 68 -0.41 -15.91 -10.79
N VAL A 69 0.40 -15.45 -9.82
CA VAL A 69 1.83 -15.14 -10.02
C VAL A 69 2.57 -16.35 -10.60
N ARG A 70 2.27 -17.54 -10.07
CA ARG A 70 2.87 -18.80 -10.51
C ARG A 70 2.36 -19.19 -11.90
N THR A 71 1.05 -19.11 -12.15
CA THR A 71 0.47 -19.54 -13.42
C THR A 71 0.87 -18.61 -14.57
N LEU A 72 0.92 -17.29 -14.34
CA LEU A 72 1.39 -16.32 -15.34
C LEU A 72 2.83 -16.61 -15.78
N SER A 73 3.70 -16.94 -14.83
CA SER A 73 5.08 -17.35 -15.11
C SER A 73 5.13 -18.69 -15.87
N LEU A 74 4.47 -19.73 -15.35
CA LEU A 74 4.49 -21.09 -15.92
C LEU A 74 4.01 -21.13 -17.36
N PHE A 75 2.98 -20.35 -17.69
CA PHE A 75 2.41 -20.30 -19.03
C PHE A 75 3.02 -19.21 -19.92
N GLY A 76 4.11 -18.56 -19.48
CA GLY A 76 4.79 -17.52 -20.25
C GLY A 76 3.91 -16.31 -20.58
N ARG A 77 2.88 -16.04 -19.76
CA ARG A 77 1.95 -14.92 -19.96
C ARG A 77 2.48 -13.61 -19.39
N MET A 78 3.46 -13.67 -18.49
CA MET A 78 4.15 -12.51 -17.96
C MET A 78 5.64 -12.82 -17.76
N ALA A 79 6.51 -11.91 -18.21
CA ALA A 79 7.95 -12.03 -18.00
C ALA A 79 8.30 -11.96 -16.51
N ALA A 80 9.30 -12.74 -16.08
CA ALA A 80 9.67 -12.85 -14.67
C ALA A 80 9.99 -11.49 -14.02
N ALA A 81 10.66 -10.59 -14.75
CA ALA A 81 11.00 -9.25 -14.29
C ALA A 81 9.77 -8.37 -13.94
N ARG A 82 8.59 -8.68 -14.48
CA ARG A 82 7.35 -7.91 -14.24
C ARG A 82 6.56 -8.43 -13.02
N LEU A 83 6.80 -9.68 -12.63
CA LEU A 83 6.06 -10.37 -11.56
C LEU A 83 6.20 -9.72 -10.17
N PRO A 84 7.34 -9.12 -9.77
CA PRO A 84 7.43 -8.40 -8.49
C PRO A 84 6.44 -7.23 -8.41
N SER A 85 6.36 -6.43 -9.47
CA SER A 85 5.41 -5.31 -9.55
C SER A 85 3.96 -5.80 -9.53
N TYR A 86 3.67 -6.87 -10.27
CA TYR A 86 2.35 -7.53 -10.25
C TYR A 86 1.96 -8.04 -8.86
N LEU A 87 2.84 -8.77 -8.17
CA LEU A 87 2.59 -9.27 -6.82
C LEU A 87 2.39 -8.10 -5.83
N SER A 88 3.18 -7.04 -5.95
CA SER A 88 3.04 -5.84 -5.12
C SER A 88 1.66 -5.19 -5.32
N GLY A 89 1.24 -5.00 -6.58
CA GLY A 89 -0.06 -4.46 -6.93
C GLY A 89 -1.22 -5.33 -6.44
N LEU A 90 -1.10 -6.65 -6.58
CA LEU A 90 -2.08 -7.61 -6.09
C LEU A 90 -2.29 -7.47 -4.57
N LEU A 91 -1.22 -7.47 -3.78
CA LEU A 91 -1.33 -7.42 -2.32
C LEU A 91 -1.87 -6.06 -1.83
N ILE A 92 -1.44 -4.95 -2.43
CA ILE A 92 -1.97 -3.62 -2.10
C ILE A 92 -3.45 -3.53 -2.50
N GLY A 93 -3.84 -4.07 -3.65
CA GLY A 93 -5.23 -4.12 -4.08
C GLY A 93 -6.11 -4.96 -3.15
N GLU A 94 -5.60 -6.09 -2.64
CA GLU A 94 -6.32 -6.93 -1.66
C GLU A 94 -6.55 -6.18 -0.35
N GLU A 95 -5.55 -5.43 0.13
CA GLU A 95 -5.69 -4.55 1.29
C GLU A 95 -6.76 -3.47 1.04
N ILE A 96 -6.65 -2.73 -0.07
CA ILE A 96 -7.57 -1.62 -0.40
C ILE A 96 -9.01 -2.12 -0.56
N ARG A 97 -9.23 -3.29 -1.18
CA ARG A 97 -10.57 -3.86 -1.38
C ARG A 97 -11.32 -4.09 -0.07
N THR A 98 -10.62 -4.32 1.04
CA THR A 98 -11.25 -4.50 2.36
C THR A 98 -11.74 -3.20 2.99
N GLN A 99 -11.33 -2.05 2.46
CA GLN A 99 -11.67 -0.75 3.01
C GLN A 99 -13.05 -0.28 2.52
N ARG A 100 -13.87 0.21 3.44
CA ARG A 100 -15.14 0.86 3.13
C ARG A 100 -14.91 2.36 2.97
N LEU A 101 -14.40 2.75 1.81
CA LEU A 101 -14.18 4.17 1.49
C LEU A 101 -15.49 4.78 0.94
N PRO A 102 -16.05 5.82 1.58
CA PRO A 102 -17.15 6.56 0.98
C PRO A 102 -16.71 7.16 -0.36
N ALA A 103 -17.62 7.20 -1.34
CA ALA A 103 -17.33 7.80 -2.63
C ALA A 103 -16.86 9.25 -2.46
N GLY A 104 -15.69 9.58 -3.04
CA GLY A 104 -15.09 10.92 -2.94
C GLY A 104 -14.47 11.27 -1.59
N ALA A 105 -14.37 10.34 -0.63
CA ALA A 105 -13.64 10.60 0.60
C ALA A 105 -12.13 10.73 0.34
N PRO A 106 -11.47 11.80 0.82
CA PRO A 106 -10.03 11.94 0.68
C PRO A 106 -9.30 10.93 1.58
N VAL A 107 -8.34 10.20 1.01
CA VAL A 107 -7.40 9.35 1.73
C VAL A 107 -6.07 10.08 1.82
N VAL A 108 -5.58 10.27 3.05
CA VAL A 108 -4.25 10.83 3.29
C VAL A 108 -3.25 9.67 3.38
N LEU A 109 -2.27 9.67 2.49
CA LEU A 109 -1.17 8.69 2.50
C LEU A 109 0.04 9.30 3.19
N VAL A 110 0.55 8.59 4.21
CA VAL A 110 1.76 8.96 4.95
C VAL A 110 2.78 7.84 4.79
N GLY A 111 3.95 8.15 4.22
CA GLY A 111 5.01 7.15 4.01
C GLY A 111 6.11 7.62 3.06
N SER A 112 6.98 6.71 2.64
CA SER A 112 8.01 7.00 1.65
C SER A 112 7.40 7.31 0.28
N ALA A 113 8.11 8.08 -0.55
CA ALA A 113 7.62 8.54 -1.85
C ALA A 113 7.15 7.38 -2.75
N MET A 114 8.00 6.36 -2.94
CA MET A 114 7.69 5.20 -3.78
C MET A 114 6.52 4.35 -3.21
N LEU A 115 6.40 4.24 -1.89
CA LEU A 115 5.30 3.48 -1.28
C LEU A 115 3.97 4.24 -1.43
N THR A 116 3.98 5.55 -1.17
CA THR A 116 2.78 6.39 -1.33
C THR A 116 2.35 6.48 -2.80
N GLU A 117 3.27 6.46 -3.76
CA GLU A 117 2.95 6.39 -5.20
C GLU A 117 2.22 5.08 -5.57
N ARG A 118 2.68 3.93 -5.06
CA ARG A 118 1.98 2.65 -5.27
C ARG A 118 0.56 2.66 -4.72
N TYR A 119 0.38 3.18 -3.50
CA TYR A 119 -0.94 3.27 -2.88
C TYR A 119 -1.83 4.30 -3.57
N GLU A 120 -1.30 5.45 -3.98
CA GLU A 120 -2.04 6.47 -4.75
C GLU A 120 -2.57 5.87 -6.05
N ARG A 121 -1.72 5.15 -6.79
CA ARG A 121 -2.10 4.49 -8.04
C ARG A 121 -3.17 3.41 -7.83
N ALA A 122 -3.03 2.60 -6.79
CA ALA A 122 -4.01 1.55 -6.49
C ALA A 122 -5.36 2.14 -6.01
N LEU A 123 -5.33 3.21 -5.20
CA LEU A 123 -6.52 3.93 -4.74
C LEU A 123 -7.27 4.64 -5.87
N ALA A 124 -6.53 5.15 -6.88
CA ALA A 124 -7.14 5.72 -8.08
C ALA A 124 -7.99 4.69 -8.84
N GLN A 125 -7.54 3.42 -8.94
CA GLN A 125 -8.35 2.34 -9.51
C GLN A 125 -9.58 1.99 -8.65
N HIS A 126 -9.54 2.30 -7.35
CA HIS A 126 -10.67 2.17 -6.44
C HIS A 126 -11.52 3.46 -6.34
N HIS A 127 -11.31 4.44 -7.23
CA HIS A 127 -12.02 5.72 -7.28
C HIS A 127 -11.93 6.57 -6.00
N ALA A 128 -10.87 6.40 -5.22
CA ALA A 128 -10.58 7.24 -4.07
C ALA A 128 -9.70 8.45 -4.46
N THR A 129 -10.01 9.61 -3.89
CA THR A 129 -9.16 10.79 -4.00
C THR A 129 -8.03 10.72 -2.97
N VAL A 130 -6.81 11.07 -3.36
CA VAL A 130 -5.63 10.89 -2.52
C VAL A 130 -4.90 12.21 -2.28
N GLN A 131 -4.41 12.39 -1.06
CA GLN A 131 -3.44 13.42 -0.71
C GLN A 131 -2.22 12.75 -0.09
N ARG A 132 -1.03 13.04 -0.61
CA ARG A 132 0.22 12.54 -0.04
C ARG A 132 0.77 13.53 0.97
N ALA A 133 1.07 13.03 2.16
CA ALA A 133 1.84 13.74 3.17
C ALA A 133 3.20 13.06 3.32
N GLY A 134 4.26 13.85 3.18
CA GLY A 134 5.63 13.36 3.28
C GLY A 134 6.11 13.21 4.72
N ALA A 135 7.43 13.31 4.91
CA ALA A 135 8.07 13.21 6.22
C ALA A 135 7.62 14.33 7.19
N GLU A 136 7.04 15.40 6.68
CA GLU A 136 6.51 16.54 7.44
C GLU A 136 5.38 16.11 8.39
N ALA A 137 4.64 15.05 8.08
CA ALA A 137 3.59 14.53 8.96
C ALA A 137 4.15 14.10 10.33
N THR A 138 5.32 13.44 10.33
CA THR A 138 6.00 13.03 11.57
C THR A 138 6.49 14.24 12.35
N TRP A 139 7.11 15.21 11.68
CA TRP A 139 7.58 16.44 12.32
C TRP A 139 6.43 17.27 12.89
N GLY A 140 5.35 17.45 12.14
CA GLY A 140 4.16 18.15 12.59
C GLY A 140 3.53 17.50 13.82
N GLY A 141 3.48 16.17 13.87
CA GLY A 141 3.00 15.43 15.04
C GLY A 141 3.88 15.63 16.28
N LEU A 142 5.21 15.51 16.13
CA LEU A 142 6.15 15.75 17.22
C LEU A 142 6.11 17.20 17.72
N TRP A 143 6.02 18.17 16.80
CA TRP A 143 5.90 19.58 17.13
C TRP A 143 4.59 19.91 17.85
N ALA A 144 3.47 19.32 17.43
CA ALA A 144 2.19 19.46 18.12
C ALA A 144 2.25 18.89 19.55
N LEU A 145 2.92 17.75 19.75
CA LEU A 145 3.17 17.19 21.09
C LEU A 145 4.08 18.08 21.94
N ALA A 146 5.14 18.64 21.36
CA ALA A 146 6.03 19.55 22.08
C ALA A 146 5.29 20.78 22.61
N GLN A 147 4.38 21.37 21.83
CA GLN A 147 3.57 22.51 22.24
C GLN A 147 2.60 22.18 23.40
N THR A 148 2.10 20.94 23.51
CA THR A 148 1.25 20.55 24.64
C THR A 148 2.05 20.33 25.93
N ILE A 149 3.32 19.90 25.82
CA ILE A 149 4.20 19.64 26.97
C ILE A 149 4.93 20.92 27.42
N HIS A 150 5.30 21.81 26.49
CA HIS A 150 6.04 23.05 26.75
C HIS A 150 5.37 24.27 26.07
N PRO A 151 4.27 24.80 26.64
CA PRO A 151 3.50 25.89 26.03
C PRO A 151 4.25 27.23 25.90
N SER A 152 5.42 27.37 26.55
CA SER A 152 6.21 28.61 26.55
C SER A 152 7.13 28.77 25.34
N TRP A 153 7.25 27.76 24.47
CA TRP A 153 8.10 27.82 23.27
C TRP A 153 7.51 28.67 22.14
N ASP A 154 6.24 29.07 22.23
CA ASP A 154 5.58 29.97 21.27
C ASP A 154 6.00 31.45 21.40
N LYS A 155 6.75 31.83 22.45
CA LYS A 155 7.04 33.26 22.74
C LYS A 155 8.38 33.79 22.20
N GLN A 156 9.11 33.06 21.35
CA GLN A 156 10.44 33.49 20.87
C GLN A 156 10.71 33.34 19.36
N ALA A 157 9.68 33.28 18.51
CA ALA A 157 9.83 33.40 17.05
C ALA A 157 9.19 34.69 16.53
#